data_AF-A0A6N0WW00-F1
#
_entry.id   AF-A0A6N0WW00-F1
#
_cell.length_a   1.000
_cell.length_b   1.000
_cell.length_c   1.000
_cell.angle_alpha   90.00
_cell.angle_beta   90.00
_cell.angle_gamma   90.00
#
_symmetry.space_group_name_H-M   'P 1'
#
loop_
_entity.id
_entity.type
_entity.pdbx_description
1 polymer ?
#
loop_
_entity_poly.entity_id
_entity_poly.type
_entity_poly.pdbx_seq_one_letter_code
_entity_poly.pdbx_strand_id
1 'polypeptide(L)'
;MLRPNAGELLGGLRRSLEEQVLPALPRGVPQQQLKAALHLIRRLQRSWDLAPSHLREDNADMTATLGALFAARGGADVEDRLGAAPRPAVPGFNDPALAAAATRNLMLQQLVAEEPDGVEIRALHRRMTARDARYVGDVPEPESST
;
A
#
# COMPACT_ATOMS: atom_id res chain seq x y z
N MET A 1 -28.80 6.47 1.25
CA MET A 1 -28.25 5.11 1.03
C MET A 1 -26.75 5.17 1.29
N LEU A 2 -26.24 4.45 2.30
CA LEU A 2 -24.79 4.28 2.44
C LEU A 2 -24.29 3.43 1.26
N ARG A 3 -23.32 3.95 0.50
CA ARG A 3 -22.55 3.14 -0.43
C ARG A 3 -21.41 2.52 0.37
N PRO A 4 -21.40 1.18 0.58
CA PRO A 4 -20.32 0.55 1.30
C PRO A 4 -19.00 0.79 0.56
N ASN A 5 -17.93 1.03 1.31
CA ASN A 5 -16.59 1.04 0.73
C ASN A 5 -16.19 -0.38 0.28
N ALA A 6 -15.12 -0.49 -0.48
CA ALA A 6 -14.72 -1.77 -1.05
C ALA A 6 -14.26 -2.77 0.03
N GLY A 7 -13.64 -2.33 1.13
CA GLY A 7 -13.37 -3.19 2.29
C GLY A 7 -14.63 -3.75 2.94
N GLU A 8 -15.69 -2.95 3.06
CA GLU A 8 -16.99 -3.38 3.58
C GLU A 8 -17.66 -4.40 2.66
N LEU A 9 -17.59 -4.19 1.34
CA LEU A 9 -18.07 -5.15 0.34
C LEU A 9 -17.32 -6.48 0.41
N LEU A 10 -15.99 -6.44 0.48
CA LEU A 10 -15.14 -7.63 0.62
C LEU A 10 -15.42 -8.36 1.94
N GLY A 11 -15.63 -7.62 3.03
CA GLY A 11 -16.01 -8.17 4.33
C GLY A 11 -17.37 -8.87 4.30
N GLY A 12 -18.35 -8.27 3.62
CA GLY A 12 -19.67 -8.87 3.39
C GLY A 12 -19.59 -10.16 2.56
N LEU A 13 -18.84 -10.13 1.44
CA LEU A 13 -18.61 -11.30 0.59
C LEU A 13 -17.95 -12.43 1.38
N ARG A 14 -16.89 -12.12 2.15
CA ARG A 14 -16.18 -13.10 2.97
C ARG A 14 -17.11 -13.79 3.96
N ARG A 15 -17.91 -13.03 4.71
CA ARG A 15 -18.88 -13.57 5.68
C ARG A 15 -19.90 -14.48 4.99
N SER A 16 -20.47 -14.05 3.87
CA SER A 16 -21.44 -14.86 3.12
C SER A 16 -20.85 -16.19 2.65
N LEU A 17 -19.64 -16.16 2.09
CA LEU A 17 -18.93 -17.38 1.66
C LEU A 17 -18.59 -18.31 2.84
N GLU A 18 -18.18 -17.75 3.97
CA GLU A 18 -17.83 -18.49 5.19
C GLU A 18 -19.04 -19.13 5.88
N GLU A 19 -20.16 -18.40 5.96
CA GLU A 19 -21.36 -18.82 6.68
C GLU A 19 -22.27 -19.72 5.82
N GLN A 20 -22.35 -19.48 4.51
CA GLN A 20 -23.33 -20.15 3.65
C GLN A 20 -22.71 -21.19 2.71
N VAL A 21 -21.54 -20.90 2.13
CA VAL A 21 -20.96 -21.76 1.08
C VAL A 21 -20.01 -22.79 1.67
N LEU A 22 -19.12 -22.39 2.59
CA LEU A 22 -18.12 -23.28 3.18
C LEU A 22 -18.72 -24.51 3.91
N PRO A 23 -19.82 -24.39 4.67
CA PRO A 23 -20.45 -25.55 5.32
C PRO A 23 -21.17 -26.48 4.33
N ALA A 24 -21.61 -25.95 3.19
CA ALA A 24 -22.32 -26.71 2.16
C ALA A 24 -21.38 -27.53 1.25
N LEU A 25 -20.07 -27.25 1.26
CA LEU A 25 -19.10 -27.97 0.45
C LEU A 25 -18.74 -29.35 1.03
N PRO A 26 -18.52 -30.35 0.16
CA PRO A 26 -17.97 -31.63 0.60
C PRO A 26 -16.56 -31.44 1.17
N ARG A 27 -16.22 -32.23 2.19
CA ARG A 27 -14.88 -32.25 2.77
C ARG A 27 -13.86 -32.69 1.72
N GLY A 28 -12.74 -31.98 1.63
CA GLY A 28 -11.67 -32.29 0.69
C GLY A 28 -11.15 -31.05 -0.03
N VAL A 29 -10.66 -31.25 -1.26
CA VAL A 29 -10.01 -30.21 -2.08
C VAL A 29 -10.88 -28.95 -2.26
N PRO A 30 -12.18 -29.02 -2.60
CA PRO A 30 -12.99 -27.83 -2.78
C PRO A 30 -13.07 -26.96 -1.52
N GLN A 31 -13.20 -27.59 -0.36
CA GLN A 31 -13.25 -26.89 0.92
C GLN A 31 -11.90 -26.24 1.26
N GLN A 32 -10.78 -26.90 0.95
CA GLN A 32 -9.43 -26.33 1.13
C GLN A 32 -9.20 -25.12 0.23
N GLN A 33 -9.61 -25.21 -1.05
CA GLN A 33 -9.53 -24.11 -2.00
C GLN A 33 -10.37 -22.90 -1.53
N LEU A 34 -11.59 -23.13 -1.04
CA LEU A 34 -12.41 -22.04 -0.50
C LEU A 34 -11.79 -21.42 0.74
N LYS A 35 -11.20 -22.20 1.65
CA LYS A 35 -10.46 -21.67 2.81
C LYS A 35 -9.28 -20.79 2.39
N ALA A 36 -8.53 -21.20 1.37
CA ALA A 36 -7.44 -20.40 0.82
C ALA A 36 -7.96 -19.11 0.18
N ALA A 37 -9.05 -19.18 -0.59
CA ALA A 37 -9.69 -18.00 -1.17
C ALA A 37 -10.21 -17.03 -0.08
N LEU A 38 -10.85 -17.53 0.97
CA LEU A 38 -11.30 -16.73 2.12
C LEU A 38 -10.13 -16.03 2.82
N HIS A 39 -8.98 -16.70 2.94
CA HIS A 39 -7.77 -16.11 3.48
C HIS A 39 -7.26 -14.95 2.59
N LEU A 40 -7.22 -15.13 1.26
CA LEU A 40 -6.83 -14.08 0.33
C LEU A 40 -7.81 -12.89 0.36
N ILE A 41 -9.12 -13.15 0.40
CA ILE A 41 -10.15 -12.12 0.52
C ILE A 41 -9.97 -11.34 1.83
N ARG A 42 -9.71 -12.01 2.95
CA ARG A 42 -9.44 -11.35 4.24
C ARG A 42 -8.22 -10.46 4.18
N ARG A 43 -7.15 -10.90 3.51
CA ARG A 43 -5.94 -10.09 3.33
C ARG A 43 -6.25 -8.86 2.48
N LEU A 44 -6.93 -9.05 1.35
CA LEU A 44 -7.34 -7.96 0.46
C LEU A 44 -8.26 -6.95 1.18
N GLN A 45 -9.23 -7.44 1.95
CA GLN A 45 -10.14 -6.61 2.75
C GLN A 45 -9.38 -5.66 3.68
N ARG A 46 -8.32 -6.15 4.34
CA ARG A 46 -7.53 -5.34 5.29
C ARG A 46 -6.67 -4.29 4.59
N SER A 47 -6.19 -4.58 3.38
CA SER A 47 -5.26 -3.69 2.67
C SER A 47 -5.94 -2.74 1.68
N TRP A 48 -7.14 -3.06 1.21
CA TRP A 48 -7.78 -2.35 0.10
C TRP A 48 -7.93 -0.85 0.34
N ASP A 49 -8.45 -0.47 1.52
CA ASP A 49 -8.69 0.93 1.86
C ASP A 49 -7.45 1.64 2.43
N LEU A 50 -6.33 0.92 2.59
CA LEU A 50 -5.07 1.47 3.10
C LEU A 50 -4.20 2.10 2.01
N ALA A 51 -4.42 1.78 0.73
CA ALA A 51 -3.58 2.27 -0.36
C ALA A 51 -3.47 3.81 -0.40
N PRO A 52 -4.57 4.59 -0.23
CA PRO A 52 -4.46 6.05 -0.25
C PRO A 52 -3.64 6.63 0.91
N SER A 53 -3.79 6.11 2.12
CA SER A 53 -2.99 6.57 3.28
C SER A 53 -1.54 6.14 3.17
N HIS A 54 -1.31 4.90 2.75
CA HIS A 54 0.02 4.34 2.56
C HIS A 54 0.84 5.18 1.57
N LEU A 55 0.29 5.42 0.37
CA LEU A 55 0.98 6.24 -0.66
C LEU A 55 1.23 7.67 -0.20
N ARG A 56 0.30 8.27 0.56
CA ARG A 56 0.46 9.64 1.08
C ARG A 56 1.60 9.74 2.08
N GLU A 57 1.63 8.83 3.05
CA GLU A 57 2.68 8.77 4.07
C GLU A 57 4.04 8.53 3.44
N ASP A 58 4.10 7.60 2.49
CA ASP A 58 5.34 7.24 1.82
C ASP A 58 5.88 8.37 0.93
N ASN A 59 4.98 9.02 0.16
CA ASN A 59 5.33 10.21 -0.62
C ASN A 59 5.85 11.35 0.27
N ALA A 60 5.22 11.60 1.41
CA ALA A 60 5.64 12.64 2.34
C ALA A 60 7.03 12.35 2.93
N ASP A 61 7.27 11.12 3.37
CA ASP A 61 8.53 10.71 3.99
C ASP A 61 9.71 10.73 2.99
N MET A 62 9.48 10.24 1.77
CA MET A 62 10.48 10.33 0.70
C MET A 62 10.76 11.78 0.29
N THR A 63 9.72 12.61 0.13
CA THR A 63 9.88 14.03 -0.22
C THR A 63 10.69 14.76 0.86
N ALA A 64 10.37 14.55 2.14
CA ALA A 64 11.09 15.17 3.25
C ALA A 64 12.55 14.71 3.32
N THR A 65 12.80 13.40 3.15
CA THR A 65 14.15 12.85 3.21
C THR A 65 15.01 13.34 2.04
N LEU A 66 14.51 13.27 0.81
CA LEU A 66 15.21 13.75 -0.37
C LEU A 66 15.42 15.27 -0.32
N GLY A 67 14.42 16.03 0.14
CA GLY A 67 14.53 17.49 0.28
C GLY A 67 15.66 17.89 1.23
N ALA A 68 15.78 17.21 2.38
CA ALA A 68 16.89 17.44 3.30
C ALA A 68 18.25 17.09 2.68
N LEU A 69 18.34 15.98 1.96
CA LEU A 69 19.57 15.54 1.30
C LEU A 69 20.01 16.49 0.17
N PHE A 70 19.08 16.94 -0.67
CA PHE A 70 19.36 17.85 -1.77
C PHE A 70 19.75 19.23 -1.24
N ALA A 71 19.04 19.75 -0.23
CA ALA A 71 19.39 21.01 0.41
C ALA A 71 20.81 20.99 1.01
N ALA A 72 21.18 19.91 1.70
CA ALA A 72 22.53 19.76 2.26
C ALA A 72 23.66 19.76 1.22
N ARG A 73 23.34 19.41 -0.04
CA ARG A 73 24.29 19.38 -1.16
C ARG A 73 24.19 20.59 -2.09
N GLY A 74 23.30 21.55 -1.80
CA GLY A 74 23.01 22.68 -2.68
C GLY A 74 22.39 22.27 -4.03
N GLY A 75 21.69 21.13 -4.07
CA GLY A 75 21.04 20.60 -5.26
C GLY A 75 19.67 21.20 -5.54
N ALA A 76 19.10 20.86 -6.69
CA ALA A 76 17.72 21.21 -7.08
C ALA A 76 16.68 20.59 -6.13
N ASP A 77 15.53 21.24 -6.00
CA ASP A 77 14.42 20.74 -5.19
C ASP A 77 13.85 19.43 -5.77
N VAL A 78 13.21 18.64 -4.90
CA VAL A 78 12.53 17.40 -5.27
C VAL A 78 11.49 17.66 -6.35
N GLU A 79 10.70 18.72 -6.25
CA GLU A 79 9.68 19.05 -7.25
C GLU A 79 10.27 19.37 -8.63
N ASP A 80 11.41 20.06 -8.68
CA ASP A 80 12.09 20.36 -9.94
C ASP A 80 12.55 19.07 -10.64
N ARG A 81 13.12 18.13 -9.86
CA ARG A 81 13.54 16.83 -10.39
C ARG A 81 12.36 15.99 -10.85
N LEU A 82 11.27 15.97 -10.10
CA LEU A 82 10.05 15.26 -10.49
C LEU A 82 9.39 15.90 -11.73
N GLY A 83 9.46 17.22 -11.87
CA GLY A 83 8.94 17.95 -13.03
C GLY A 83 9.71 17.67 -14.32
N ALA A 84 11.02 17.42 -14.21
CA ALA A 84 11.88 17.08 -15.35
C ALA A 84 11.83 15.60 -15.76
N ALA A 85 11.44 14.71 -14.84
CA ALA A 85 11.41 13.28 -15.09
C ALA A 85 10.16 12.85 -15.89
N PRO A 86 10.29 11.87 -16.81
CA PRO A 86 9.15 11.31 -17.52
C PRO A 86 8.21 10.61 -16.53
N ARG A 87 6.90 10.85 -16.66
CA ARG A 87 5.89 10.25 -15.77
C ARG A 87 5.61 8.81 -16.18
N PRO A 88 5.86 7.81 -15.31
CA PRO A 88 5.53 6.43 -15.60
C PRO A 88 4.02 6.19 -15.51
N ALA A 89 3.52 5.29 -16.37
CA ALA A 89 2.17 4.76 -16.24
C ALA A 89 2.12 3.71 -15.12
N VAL A 90 1.25 3.90 -14.14
CA VAL A 90 1.02 2.92 -13.07
C VAL A 90 -0.34 2.26 -13.30
N PRO A 91 -0.38 0.96 -13.67
CA PRO A 91 -1.63 0.24 -13.87
C PRO A 91 -2.31 -0.11 -12.54
N GLY A 92 -3.60 -0.45 -12.59
CA GLY A 92 -4.32 -1.01 -11.43
C GLY A 92 -5.06 0.01 -10.55
N PHE A 93 -5.00 1.30 -10.89
CA PHE A 93 -5.77 2.35 -10.20
C PHE A 93 -6.79 2.98 -11.15
N ASN A 94 -8.08 2.81 -10.84
CA ASN A 94 -9.17 3.44 -11.58
C ASN A 94 -9.50 4.86 -11.05
N ASP A 95 -9.09 5.16 -9.82
CA ASP A 95 -9.24 6.49 -9.24
C ASP A 95 -8.07 7.40 -9.70
N PRO A 96 -8.36 8.55 -10.35
CA PRO A 96 -7.30 9.42 -10.88
C PRO A 96 -6.37 10.02 -9.82
N ALA A 97 -6.89 10.32 -8.63
CA ALA A 97 -6.09 10.90 -7.56
C ALA A 97 -5.14 9.86 -6.96
N LEU A 98 -5.62 8.63 -6.80
CA LEU A 98 -4.82 7.50 -6.35
C LEU A 98 -3.77 7.10 -7.39
N ALA A 99 -4.14 7.10 -8.68
CA ALA A 99 -3.20 6.88 -9.77
C ALA A 99 -2.09 7.94 -9.78
N ALA A 100 -2.43 9.22 -9.62
CA ALA A 100 -1.44 10.29 -9.50
C ALA A 100 -0.52 10.13 -8.28
N ALA A 101 -1.08 9.75 -7.13
CA ALA A 101 -0.31 9.48 -5.92
C ALA A 101 0.66 8.30 -6.10
N ALA A 102 0.24 7.24 -6.79
CA ALA A 102 1.06 6.08 -7.10
C ALA A 102 2.17 6.40 -8.12
N THR A 103 1.86 7.15 -9.18
CA THR A 103 2.88 7.65 -10.13
C THR A 103 3.93 8.48 -9.41
N ARG A 104 3.51 9.42 -8.55
CA ARG A 104 4.45 10.22 -7.75
C ARG A 104 5.31 9.35 -6.84
N ASN A 105 4.71 8.35 -6.19
CA ASN A 105 5.43 7.43 -5.32
C ASN A 105 6.53 6.69 -6.08
N LEU A 106 6.21 6.14 -7.25
CA LEU A 106 7.18 5.45 -8.09
C LEU A 106 8.33 6.36 -8.53
N MET A 107 8.03 7.61 -8.92
CA MET A 107 9.08 8.58 -9.30
C MET A 107 9.98 8.94 -8.11
N LEU A 108 9.42 9.10 -6.91
CA LEU A 108 10.19 9.33 -5.69
C LEU A 108 11.08 8.13 -5.36
N GLN A 109 10.58 6.90 -5.49
CA GLN A 109 11.38 5.70 -5.29
C GLN A 109 12.55 5.61 -6.28
N GLN A 110 12.35 6.03 -7.53
CA GLN A 110 13.44 6.12 -8.51
C GLN A 110 14.52 7.11 -8.06
N LEU A 111 14.13 8.29 -7.57
CA LEU A 111 15.09 9.26 -7.01
C LEU A 111 15.82 8.71 -5.78
N VAL A 112 15.12 8.01 -4.88
CA VAL A 112 15.74 7.34 -3.72
C VAL A 112 16.76 6.28 -4.17
N ALA A 113 16.47 5.55 -5.25
CA ALA A 113 17.37 4.51 -5.77
C ALA A 113 18.65 5.08 -6.41
N GLU A 114 18.62 6.34 -6.87
CA GLU A 114 19.80 7.05 -7.39
C GLU A 114 20.72 7.58 -6.29
N GLU A 115 20.21 7.68 -5.05
CA GLU A 115 20.96 8.21 -3.93
C GLU A 115 21.97 7.20 -3.37
N PRO A 116 23.19 7.63 -2.99
CA PRO A 116 24.16 6.74 -2.37
C PRO A 116 23.64 6.22 -1.03
N ASP A 117 24.08 5.01 -0.66
CA ASP A 117 23.68 4.34 0.58
C ASP A 117 24.17 5.10 1.83
N GLY A 118 23.34 6.03 2.32
CA GLY A 118 23.57 6.88 3.47
C GLY A 118 22.75 6.48 4.71
N VAL A 119 23.04 7.10 5.85
CA VAL A 119 22.30 6.85 7.11
C VAL A 119 20.82 7.20 6.96
N GLU A 120 20.55 8.29 6.26
CA GLU A 120 19.23 8.85 5.96
C GLU A 120 18.42 7.91 5.05
N ILE A 121 19.04 7.42 3.96
CA ILE A 121 18.42 6.47 3.03
C ILE A 121 18.12 5.14 3.73
N ARG A 122 19.04 4.61 4.54
CA ARG A 122 18.77 3.41 5.34
C ARG A 122 17.66 3.62 6.36
N ALA A 123 17.58 4.79 6.97
CA ALA A 123 16.52 5.12 7.91
C ALA A 123 15.16 5.21 7.19
N LEU A 124 15.12 5.81 6.00
CA LEU A 124 13.94 5.85 5.14
C LEU A 124 13.49 4.43 4.76
N HIS A 125 14.38 3.58 4.25
CA HIS A 125 14.04 2.19 3.91
C HIS A 125 13.43 1.43 5.09
N ARG A 126 13.98 1.58 6.31
CA ARG A 126 13.37 0.96 7.51
C ARG A 126 11.94 1.43 7.77
N ARG A 127 11.65 2.73 7.59
CA ARG A 127 10.30 3.28 7.75
C ARG A 127 9.36 2.79 6.64
N MET A 128 9.83 2.74 5.40
CA MET A 128 9.09 2.19 4.25
C MET A 128 8.71 0.73 4.50
N THR A 129 9.68 -0.12 4.84
CA THR A 129 9.43 -1.54 5.14
C THR A 129 8.46 -1.72 6.32
N ALA A 130 8.55 -0.89 7.37
CA ALA A 130 7.60 -0.94 8.48
C ALA A 130 6.17 -0.56 8.05
N ARG A 131 6.01 0.40 7.11
CA ARG A 131 4.71 0.72 6.51
C ARG A 131 4.20 -0.38 5.59
N ASP A 132 5.08 -0.97 4.77
CA ASP A 132 4.72 -2.08 3.87
C ASP A 132 4.20 -3.28 4.64
N ALA A 133 4.85 -3.63 5.75
CA ALA A 133 4.40 -4.74 6.60
C ALA A 133 2.96 -4.55 7.12
N ARG A 134 2.56 -3.29 7.40
CA ARG A 134 1.17 -2.95 7.77
C ARG A 134 0.24 -3.02 6.57
N TYR A 135 0.64 -2.45 5.44
CA TYR A 135 -0.16 -2.44 4.20
C TYR A 135 -0.43 -3.84 3.67
N VAL A 136 0.57 -4.71 3.69
CA VAL A 136 0.50 -6.10 3.21
C VAL A 136 -0.29 -7.01 4.17
N GLY A 137 -0.54 -6.54 5.40
CA GLY A 137 -1.28 -7.25 6.44
C GLY A 137 -0.47 -8.31 7.18
N ASP A 138 0.86 -8.16 7.18
CA ASP A 138 1.82 -9.05 7.86
C ASP A 138 2.03 -8.65 9.33
N VAL A 139 1.69 -7.41 9.70
CA VAL A 139 1.65 -6.97 11.10
C VAL A 139 0.24 -7.22 11.67
N PRO A 140 0.11 -7.97 12.78
CA PRO A 140 -1.19 -8.11 13.46
C PRO A 140 -1.68 -6.73 13.91
N GLU A 141 -2.97 -6.45 13.71
CA GLU A 141 -3.57 -5.23 14.27
C GLU A 141 -3.35 -5.23 15.78
N PRO A 142 -2.99 -4.09 16.40
CA PRO A 142 -2.98 -4.00 17.84
C PRO A 142 -4.38 -4.37 18.34
N GLU A 143 -4.46 -5.36 19.22
CA GLU A 143 -5.70 -5.73 19.87
C GLU A 143 -6.31 -4.45 20.45
N SER A 144 -7.47 -4.07 19.93
CA SER A 144 -8.22 -2.94 20.44
C SER A 144 -8.51 -3.24 21.90
N SER A 145 -7.76 -2.60 22.80
CA SER A 145 -7.95 -2.73 24.23
C SER A 145 -9.33 -2.14 24.54
N THR A 146 -10.30 -3.01 24.79
CA THR A 146 -11.57 -2.68 25.46
C THR A 146 -11.36 -2.65 26.96
#